data_AF-A0A5Q4FAI0-F1
#
_entry.id   AF-A0A5Q4FAI0-F1
#
_cell.length_a   1.000
_cell.length_b   1.000
_cell.length_c   1.000
_cell.angle_alpha   90.00
_cell.angle_beta   90.00
_cell.angle_gamma   90.00
#
_symmetry.space_group_name_H-M   'P 1'
#
loop_
_entity.id
_entity.type
_entity.pdbx_description
1 polymer ?
#
loop_
_entity_poly.entity_id
_entity_poly.type
_entity_poly.pdbx_seq_one_letter_code
_entity_poly.pdbx_strand_id
1 'polypeptide(L)'
;NVPSMRNHFKLEDVFKRGYLETTPGNDIIPDEKLPKLLEKAYPVHHFVHVDVFLQGCPPSADNIFYTLVEIAEGRTPELSLRTRFG
;
A
#
# COMPACT_ATOMS: atom_id res chain seq x y z
N ASN A 1 0.95 7.00 3.70
CA ASN A 1 0.15 5.77 3.52
C ASN A 1 -1.30 6.13 3.15
N VAL A 2 -1.54 6.53 1.90
CA VAL A 2 -2.85 7.04 1.45
C VAL A 2 -3.96 5.96 1.49
N PRO A 3 -3.74 4.71 1.03
CA PRO A 3 -4.79 3.68 1.08
C PRO A 3 -5.30 3.37 2.49
N SER A 4 -4.45 3.49 3.52
CA SER A 4 -4.86 3.27 4.91
C SER A 4 -5.81 4.33 5.48
N MET A 5 -5.98 5.48 4.81
CA MET A 5 -6.93 6.51 5.26
C MET A 5 -8.37 5.97 5.32
N ARG A 6 -8.70 4.93 4.53
CA ARG A 6 -10.02 4.26 4.62
C ARG A 6 -10.26 3.56 5.95
N ASN A 7 -9.22 3.26 6.72
CA ASN A 7 -9.31 2.48 7.97
C ASN A 7 -10.07 3.20 9.09
N HIS A 8 -10.33 4.51 8.93
CA HIS A 8 -11.18 5.29 9.83
C HIS A 8 -12.68 5.06 9.61
N PHE A 9 -13.06 4.40 8.51
CA PHE A 9 -14.44 4.09 8.15
C PHE A 9 -14.67 2.58 8.18
N LYS A 10 -15.93 2.17 8.33
CA LYS A 10 -16.29 0.77 8.15
C LYS A 10 -16.18 0.40 6.67
N LEU A 11 -15.80 -0.84 6.39
CA LEU A 11 -15.66 -1.32 5.01
C LEU A 11 -16.97 -1.24 4.22
N GLU A 12 -18.12 -1.48 4.88
CA GLU A 12 -19.46 -1.33 4.29
C GLU A 12 -19.73 0.08 3.75
N ASP A 13 -19.34 1.11 4.51
CA ASP A 13 -19.53 2.52 4.13
C ASP A 13 -18.63 2.88 2.93
N VAL A 14 -17.41 2.32 2.87
CA VAL A 14 -16.49 2.51 1.74
C VAL A 14 -17.07 1.91 0.45
N PHE A 15 -17.62 0.69 0.51
CA PHE A 15 -18.26 0.06 -0.65
C PHE A 15 -19.51 0.82 -1.09
N LYS A 16 -20.39 1.17 -0.15
CA LYS A 16 -21.59 1.96 -0.44
C LYS A 16 -21.23 3.28 -1.12
N ARG A 17 -20.23 3.99 -0.60
CA ARG A 17 -19.78 5.24 -1.20
C ARG A 17 -19.29 5.04 -2.63
N GLY A 18 -18.44 4.05 -2.88
CA GLY A 18 -17.78 3.84 -4.17
C GLY A 18 -18.65 3.24 -5.28
N TYR A 19 -19.66 2.43 -4.94
CA TYR A 19 -20.44 1.67 -5.93
C TYR A 19 -21.92 2.06 -6.01
N LEU A 20 -22.48 2.66 -4.96
CA LEU A 20 -23.90 3.01 -4.92
C LEU A 20 -24.09 4.53 -5.00
N GLU A 21 -23.37 5.30 -4.16
CA GLU A 21 -23.57 6.76 -4.09
C GLU A 21 -22.90 7.53 -5.22
N THR A 22 -21.76 7.03 -5.74
CA THR A 22 -21.01 7.68 -6.83
C THR A 22 -21.33 7.12 -8.21
N THR A 23 -22.27 6.18 -8.33
CA THR A 23 -22.59 5.50 -9.60
C THR A 23 -24.10 5.52 -9.85
N PRO A 24 -24.66 6.66 -10.32
CA PRO A 24 -26.10 6.77 -10.58
C PRO A 24 -26.61 5.70 -11.55
N GLY A 25 -27.70 5.03 -11.19
CA GLY A 25 -28.29 3.95 -11.99
C GLY A 25 -27.65 2.57 -11.79
N ASN A 26 -26.68 2.45 -10.88
CA ASN A 26 -26.14 1.16 -10.43
C ASN A 26 -26.44 0.94 -8.94
N ASP A 27 -27.16 -0.13 -8.64
CA ASP A 27 -27.50 -0.52 -7.26
C ASP A 27 -26.75 -1.78 -6.79
N ILE A 28 -25.70 -2.19 -7.52
CA ILE A 28 -24.97 -3.44 -7.29
C ILE A 28 -23.57 -3.16 -6.76
N ILE A 29 -23.22 -3.82 -5.66
CA ILE A 29 -21.83 -3.97 -5.20
C ILE A 29 -21.25 -5.22 -5.88
N PRO A 30 -20.19 -5.09 -6.71
CA PRO A 30 -19.62 -6.25 -7.41
C PRO A 30 -18.99 -7.27 -6.45
N ASP A 31 -19.32 -8.55 -6.64
CA ASP A 31 -18.77 -9.66 -5.85
C ASP A 31 -18.37 -10.89 -6.68
N GLU A 32 -18.78 -10.96 -7.95
CA GLU A 32 -18.45 -12.08 -8.84
C GLU A 32 -16.96 -12.07 -9.23
N LYS A 33 -16.24 -13.16 -8.92
CA LYS A 33 -14.81 -13.38 -9.25
C LYS A 33 -13.86 -12.31 -8.70
N LEU A 34 -14.26 -11.62 -7.63
CA LEU A 34 -13.42 -10.63 -6.95
C LEU A 34 -12.93 -11.16 -5.60
N PRO A 35 -11.70 -10.80 -5.19
CA PRO A 35 -11.23 -11.09 -3.84
C PRO A 35 -12.02 -10.27 -2.81
N LYS A 36 -12.33 -10.88 -1.66
CA LYS A 36 -12.88 -10.14 -0.53
C LYS A 36 -11.81 -9.21 0.06
N LEU A 37 -12.16 -7.95 0.25
CA LEU A 37 -11.26 -7.00 0.92
C LEU A 37 -11.15 -7.34 2.41
N LEU A 38 -9.94 -7.16 2.96
CA LEU A 38 -9.73 -7.12 4.40
C LEU A 38 -10.44 -5.90 5.01
N GLU A 39 -10.85 -6.02 6.27
CA GLU A 39 -11.52 -4.95 7.01
C GLU A 39 -10.72 -3.64 6.96
N LYS A 40 -9.40 -3.72 7.13
CA LYS A 40 -8.46 -2.59 7.08
C LYS A 40 -7.35 -2.86 6.06
N ALA A 41 -6.74 -1.80 5.56
CA ALA A 41 -5.47 -1.88 4.86
C ALA A 41 -4.34 -1.99 5.88
N TYR A 42 -3.48 -2.99 5.73
CA TYR A 42 -2.33 -3.24 6.59
C TYR A 42 -1.03 -3.06 5.79
N PRO A 43 0.07 -2.62 6.42
CA PRO A 43 1.38 -2.65 5.78
C PRO A 43 1.85 -4.09 5.58
N VAL A 44 2.71 -4.33 4.58
CA VAL A 44 3.19 -5.69 4.25
C VAL A 44 3.86 -6.39 5.44
N HIS A 45 4.63 -5.64 6.25
CA HIS A 45 5.32 -6.16 7.44
C HIS A 45 4.37 -6.63 8.57
N HIS A 46 3.06 -6.41 8.45
CA HIS A 46 2.08 -6.99 9.35
C HIS A 46 1.89 -8.50 9.12
N PHE A 47 2.09 -8.97 7.88
CA PHE A 47 1.83 -10.36 7.49
C PHE A 47 3.10 -11.19 7.33
N VAL A 48 4.21 -10.55 6.95
CA VAL A 48 5.48 -11.24 6.66
C VAL A 48 6.66 -10.44 7.21
N HIS A 49 7.78 -11.14 7.46
CA HIS A 49 9.04 -10.46 7.74
C HIS A 49 9.49 -9.65 6.50
N VAL A 50 10.03 -8.45 6.73
CA VAL A 50 10.54 -7.56 5.68
C VAL A 50 11.95 -7.14 6.07
N ASP A 51 12.92 -7.52 5.24
CA ASP A 51 14.34 -7.30 5.52
C ASP A 51 14.79 -5.84 5.29
N VAL A 52 14.21 -5.18 4.28
CA VAL A 52 14.58 -3.81 3.87
C VAL A 52 13.35 -2.95 3.61
N PHE A 53 13.35 -1.74 4.16
CA PHE A 53 12.30 -0.74 3.97
C PHE A 53 12.79 0.44 3.14
N LEU A 54 12.38 0.49 1.87
CA LEU A 54 12.67 1.62 0.97
C LEU A 54 11.53 2.65 1.02
N GLN A 55 11.75 3.76 1.72
CA GLN A 55 10.72 4.78 1.92
C GLN A 55 10.55 5.71 0.70
N GLY A 56 9.31 6.10 0.44
CA GLY A 56 8.94 7.12 -0.54
C GLY A 56 7.56 6.88 -1.18
N CYS A 57 6.96 7.93 -1.73
CA CYS A 57 5.66 7.86 -2.41
C CYS A 57 5.70 8.67 -3.74
N PRO A 58 6.43 8.22 -4.77
CA PRO A 58 7.31 7.04 -4.78
C PRO A 58 8.72 7.34 -4.22
N PRO A 59 9.52 6.31 -3.90
CA PRO A 59 10.96 6.48 -3.70
C PRO A 59 11.62 7.05 -4.97
N SER A 60 12.71 7.81 -4.82
CA SER A 60 13.46 8.32 -5.98
C SER A 60 14.11 7.18 -6.78
N ALA A 61 14.29 7.40 -8.08
CA ALA A 61 14.96 6.43 -8.95
C ALA A 61 16.36 6.05 -8.43
N ASP A 62 17.14 7.04 -7.97
CA ASP A 62 18.48 6.82 -7.41
C ASP A 62 18.46 5.96 -6.14
N ASN A 63 17.44 6.12 -5.28
CA ASN A 63 17.30 5.31 -4.08
C ASN A 63 16.88 3.87 -4.41
N ILE A 64 16.02 3.68 -5.41
CA ILE A 64 15.66 2.34 -5.91
C ILE A 64 16.92 1.66 -6.48
N PHE A 65 17.65 2.35 -7.36
CA PHE A 65 18.86 1.82 -7.99
C PHE A 65 19.92 1.44 -6.95
N TYR A 66 20.23 2.35 -6.02
CA TYR A 66 21.18 2.09 -4.93
C TYR A 66 20.81 0.85 -4.11
N THR A 67 19.53 0.74 -3.71
CA THR A 67 19.05 -0.39 -2.90
C THR A 67 19.27 -1.72 -3.63
N LEU A 68 18.95 -1.77 -4.93
CA LEU A 68 19.11 -2.98 -5.73
C LEU A 68 20.58 -3.36 -5.91
N VAL A 69 21.47 -2.38 -6.14
CA VAL A 69 22.92 -2.62 -6.30
C VAL A 69 23.54 -3.15 -5.01
N GLU A 70 23.25 -2.55 -3.85
CA GLU A 70 23.78 -3.04 -2.58
C GLU A 70 23.39 -4.50 -2.32
N ILE A 71 22.12 -4.84 -2.53
CA ILE A 71 21.63 -6.22 -2.35
C ILE A 71 22.29 -7.18 -3.36
N ALA A 72 22.39 -6.78 -4.63
CA ALA A 72 23.02 -7.59 -5.67
C ALA A 72 24.51 -7.87 -5.39
N GLU A 73 25.19 -6.97 -4.69
CA GLU A 73 26.58 -7.12 -4.26
C GLU A 73 26.72 -7.77 -2.87
N GLY A 74 25.62 -8.29 -2.29
CA GLY A 74 25.62 -9.00 -1.01
C GLY A 74 25.74 -8.11 0.23
N ARG A 75 25.48 -6.81 0.09
CA ARG A 75 25.50 -5.83 1.19
C ARG A 75 24.10 -5.49 1.67
N THR A 76 24.02 -5.02 2.92
CA THR A 76 22.79 -4.44 3.48
C THR A 76 22.76 -2.95 3.17
N PRO A 77 21.70 -2.42 2.51
CA PRO A 77 21.65 -1.02 2.10
C PRO A 77 21.45 -0.07 3.30
N GLU A 78 22.32 0.94 3.42
CA GLU A 78 22.21 2.01 4.42
C GLU A 78 21.25 3.11 3.95
N LEU A 79 19.97 2.98 4.31
CA LEU A 79 18.90 3.86 3.82
C LEU A 79 18.57 5.05 4.75
N SER A 80 19.12 5.08 5.95
CA SER A 80 18.82 6.08 6.99
C SER A 80 19.14 7.52 6.57
N LEU A 81 20.19 7.72 5.77
CA LEU A 81 20.61 9.03 5.27
C LEU A 81 20.04 9.36 3.88
N ARG A 82 19.50 8.37 3.17
CA ARG A 82 19.02 8.48 1.78
C ARG A 82 17.51 8.63 1.68
N THR A 83 16.80 8.12 2.67
CA THR A 83 15.35 8.13 2.73
C THR A 83 14.92 8.88 3.98
N ARG A 84 13.85 9.67 3.88
CA ARG A 84 13.27 10.37 5.02
C ARG A 84 11.83 9.92 5.21
N PHE A 85 11.41 9.85 6.46
CA PHE A 85 9.99 9.83 6.79
C PHE A 85 9.39 11.18 6.43
N GLY A 86 8.29 11.14 5.68
CA GLY A 86 7.32 12.21 5.53
C GLY A 86 5.97 11.70 5.99
#